data_AF-A0A7X2PG93-F1
#
_entry.id   AF-A0A7X2PG93-F1
#
_cell.length_a   1.000
_cell.length_b   1.000
_cell.length_c   1.000
_cell.angle_alpha   90.00
_cell.angle_beta   90.00
_cell.angle_gamma   90.00
#
_symmetry.space_group_name_H-M   'P 1'
#
loop_
_entity.id
_entity.type
_entity.pdbx_description
1 polymer ?
#
loop_
_entity_poly.entity_id
_entity_poly.type
_entity_poly.pdbx_seq_one_letter_code
_entity_poly.pdbx_strand_id
1 'polypeptide(L)'
;MLRWLAGRDEAAGFQAEPYQWVLGNAERGAKKVDLHRQLSITIREILDGEPELNLEKSRRDRVLYNLLSLCGALARPLELDPPLTRMYRREKLSTQYEGIDLRDRLRAAMIANQTDNSKLELWRRMGRGTENYLPGDPVDAFFGVLLLPPVKNMPLVEELGPAFNWTAKFMESDFDRRRPRFMGLVNSLKQMFPEGPRSWDHDLIDMADKDSWPGWTLNCFDVVPFEERSRGKVEAYVPRPLALGIRDGFGVRLGRKLWEERIYEMTLNNGALKFFDSFKESFEKDWGRLPFQSDSARGVVFRATMRYSLKPNSASAKTAQRTACAEYRSEE
;
A
#
# COMPACT_ATOMS: atom_id res chain seq x y z
N MET A 1 1.68 -36.51 6.89
CA MET A 1 1.75 -35.22 6.19
C MET A 1 2.15 -35.33 4.72
N LEU A 2 3.34 -35.85 4.35
CA LEU A 2 3.77 -35.92 2.93
C LEU A 2 2.82 -36.70 2.00
N ARG A 3 2.30 -37.84 2.45
CA ARG A 3 1.29 -38.61 1.69
C ARG A 3 0.04 -37.78 1.40
N TRP A 4 -0.41 -37.00 2.38
CA TRP A 4 -1.56 -36.14 2.27
C TRP A 4 -1.29 -34.89 1.40
N LEU A 5 -0.10 -34.27 1.52
CA LEU A 5 0.32 -33.16 0.64
C LEU A 5 0.44 -33.61 -0.83
N ALA A 6 0.73 -34.90 -1.05
CA ALA A 6 0.70 -35.53 -2.37
C ALA A 6 -0.73 -35.91 -2.84
N GLY A 7 -1.76 -35.67 -2.01
CA GLY A 7 -3.17 -35.96 -2.27
C GLY A 7 -3.52 -37.46 -2.29
N ARG A 8 -2.90 -38.27 -1.42
CA ARG A 8 -3.14 -39.72 -1.34
C ARG A 8 -4.08 -40.19 -0.23
N ASP A 9 -4.53 -39.29 0.65
CA ASP A 9 -5.54 -39.63 1.67
C ASP A 9 -6.90 -39.12 1.19
N GLU A 10 -7.85 -40.05 1.01
CA GLU A 10 -9.21 -39.83 0.49
C GLU A 10 -10.09 -38.91 1.37
N ALA A 11 -9.62 -38.55 2.57
CA ALA A 11 -10.31 -37.65 3.49
C ALA A 11 -10.42 -36.20 2.96
N ALA A 12 -9.59 -35.82 1.98
CA ALA A 12 -9.75 -34.56 1.26
C ALA A 12 -10.75 -34.77 0.12
N GLY A 13 -12.02 -34.46 0.35
CA GLY A 13 -13.05 -34.51 -0.69
C GLY A 13 -12.62 -33.71 -1.93
N PHE A 14 -13.01 -34.20 -3.13
CA PHE A 14 -12.56 -33.78 -4.47
C PHE A 14 -12.67 -32.27 -4.81
N GLN A 15 -13.18 -31.41 -3.93
CA GLN A 15 -13.40 -29.99 -4.21
C GLN A 15 -12.43 -29.03 -3.52
N ALA A 16 -11.68 -29.45 -2.50
CA ALA A 16 -10.77 -28.56 -1.77
C ALA A 16 -9.31 -28.94 -2.01
N GLU A 17 -8.47 -27.94 -2.29
CA GLU A 17 -7.02 -28.13 -2.30
C GLU A 17 -6.56 -28.66 -0.94
N PRO A 18 -5.60 -29.61 -0.88
CA PRO A 18 -5.20 -30.21 0.38
C PRO A 18 -4.95 -29.15 1.46
N TYR A 19 -4.08 -28.17 1.22
CA TYR A 19 -3.74 -27.15 2.22
C TYR A 19 -4.96 -26.41 2.82
N GLN A 20 -6.03 -26.20 2.03
CA GLN A 20 -7.27 -25.58 2.51
C GLN A 20 -8.03 -26.48 3.49
N TRP A 21 -8.04 -27.79 3.25
CA TRP A 21 -8.68 -28.76 4.13
C TRP A 21 -8.01 -28.81 5.50
N VAL A 22 -6.67 -28.75 5.58
CA VAL A 22 -5.94 -28.68 6.87
C VAL A 22 -6.32 -27.44 7.66
N LEU A 23 -6.45 -26.30 6.99
CA LEU A 23 -6.82 -25.04 7.65
C LEU A 23 -8.30 -24.99 8.04
N GLY A 24 -9.17 -25.61 7.22
CA GLY A 24 -10.62 -25.65 7.43
C GLY A 24 -11.08 -26.61 8.52
N ASN A 25 -10.35 -27.70 8.75
CA ASN A 25 -10.67 -28.70 9.77
C ASN A 25 -9.96 -28.50 11.10
N ALA A 26 -9.16 -27.44 11.25
CA ALA A 26 -8.54 -27.11 12.52
C ALA A 26 -9.62 -26.71 13.55
N GLU A 27 -9.61 -27.37 14.72
CA GLU A 27 -10.54 -27.11 15.84
C GLU A 27 -10.56 -25.62 16.23
N ARG A 28 -11.64 -25.13 16.87
CA ARG A 28 -11.75 -23.70 17.27
C ARG A 28 -11.02 -23.41 18.59
N GLY A 29 -10.52 -22.17 18.75
CA GLY A 29 -9.95 -21.67 20.00
C GLY A 29 -8.49 -22.08 20.25
N ALA A 30 -8.10 -22.29 21.52
CA ALA A 30 -6.72 -22.59 21.91
C ALA A 30 -6.12 -23.81 21.20
N LYS A 31 -6.93 -24.85 20.96
CA LYS A 31 -6.52 -26.05 20.24
C LYS A 31 -6.10 -25.78 18.79
N LYS A 32 -6.67 -24.74 18.15
CA LYS A 32 -6.24 -24.28 16.82
C LYS A 32 -4.80 -23.79 16.84
N VAL A 33 -4.45 -23.01 17.86
CA VAL A 33 -3.14 -22.37 17.99
C VAL A 33 -2.07 -23.44 18.17
N ASP A 34 -2.33 -24.41 19.05
CA ASP A 34 -1.44 -25.55 19.29
C ASP A 34 -1.28 -26.42 18.05
N LEU A 35 -2.38 -26.72 17.35
CA LEU A 35 -2.33 -27.47 16.10
C LEU A 35 -1.51 -26.74 15.02
N HIS A 36 -1.75 -25.44 14.82
CA HIS A 36 -0.99 -24.63 13.87
C HIS A 36 0.51 -24.63 14.20
N ARG A 37 0.86 -24.59 15.50
CA ARG A 37 2.25 -24.62 15.96
C ARG A 37 2.89 -25.99 15.73
N GLN A 38 2.20 -27.08 16.08
CA GLN A 38 2.68 -28.44 15.81
C GLN A 38 2.89 -28.65 14.31
N LEU A 39 1.94 -28.19 13.51
CA LEU A 39 2.00 -28.26 12.06
C LEU A 39 3.19 -27.47 11.49
N SER A 40 3.43 -26.24 11.97
CA SER A 40 4.60 -25.46 11.52
C SER A 40 5.93 -26.11 11.90
N ILE A 41 6.01 -26.78 13.06
CA ILE A 41 7.19 -27.56 13.47
C ILE A 41 7.43 -28.73 12.50
N THR A 42 6.38 -29.49 12.16
CA THR A 42 6.51 -30.59 11.18
C THR A 42 6.87 -30.08 9.79
N ILE A 43 6.32 -28.93 9.38
CA ILE A 43 6.65 -28.32 8.08
C ILE A 43 8.11 -27.90 8.03
N ARG A 44 8.63 -27.29 9.11
CA ARG A 44 10.05 -26.95 9.25
C ARG A 44 10.94 -28.17 9.04
N GLU A 45 10.63 -29.29 9.70
CA GLU A 45 11.38 -30.54 9.54
C GLU A 45 11.38 -31.04 8.09
N ILE A 46 10.24 -30.95 7.39
CA ILE A 46 10.17 -31.30 5.97
C ILE A 46 11.03 -30.38 5.12
N LEU A 47 10.94 -29.05 5.31
CA LEU A 47 11.71 -28.08 4.54
C LEU A 47 13.23 -28.20 4.77
N ASP A 48 13.63 -28.58 5.99
CA ASP A 48 15.02 -28.86 6.35
C ASP A 48 15.56 -30.14 5.70
N GLY A 49 14.67 -31.07 5.36
CA GLY A 49 14.99 -32.24 4.53
C GLY A 49 15.13 -31.93 3.03
N GLU A 50 15.16 -30.66 2.62
CA GLU A 50 15.37 -30.20 1.23
C GLU A 50 14.45 -30.92 0.22
N PRO A 51 13.12 -30.77 0.37
CA PRO A 51 12.14 -31.54 -0.40
C PRO A 51 12.23 -31.28 -1.91
N GLU A 52 12.74 -30.12 -2.31
CA GLU A 52 13.00 -29.75 -3.70
C GLU A 52 14.13 -30.58 -4.35
N LEU A 53 14.98 -31.22 -3.56
CA LEU A 53 16.04 -32.12 -4.02
C LEU A 53 15.68 -33.59 -3.81
N ASN A 54 15.12 -33.90 -2.64
CA ASN A 54 15.03 -35.27 -2.12
C ASN A 54 13.71 -35.99 -2.42
N LEU A 55 12.64 -35.28 -2.81
CA LEU A 55 11.36 -35.93 -3.15
C LEU A 55 11.39 -36.58 -4.53
N GLU A 56 10.67 -37.70 -4.68
CA GLU A 56 10.43 -38.34 -5.98
C GLU A 56 9.85 -37.34 -7.00
N LYS A 57 10.46 -37.27 -8.18
CA LYS A 57 10.12 -36.30 -9.23
C LYS A 57 8.63 -36.28 -9.58
N SER A 58 7.96 -37.44 -9.58
CA SER A 58 6.54 -37.57 -9.94
C SER A 58 5.57 -36.86 -8.99
N ARG A 59 5.97 -36.59 -7.73
CA ARG A 59 5.11 -35.99 -6.71
C ARG A 59 5.68 -34.74 -6.06
N ARG A 60 6.92 -34.40 -6.38
CA ARG A 60 7.66 -33.25 -5.84
C ARG A 60 6.86 -31.95 -5.99
N ASP A 61 6.37 -31.63 -7.19
CA ASP A 61 5.79 -30.32 -7.48
C ASP A 61 4.47 -30.08 -6.72
N ARG A 62 3.58 -31.08 -6.69
CA ARG A 62 2.34 -31.03 -5.91
C ARG A 62 2.60 -30.87 -4.42
N VAL A 63 3.55 -31.63 -3.89
CA VAL A 63 3.91 -31.57 -2.46
C VAL A 63 4.47 -30.20 -2.12
N LEU A 64 5.39 -29.67 -2.92
CA LEU A 64 5.98 -28.35 -2.72
C LEU A 64 4.93 -27.24 -2.84
N TYR A 65 4.05 -27.31 -3.84
CA TYR A 65 2.94 -26.38 -4.00
C TYR A 65 2.09 -26.28 -2.73
N ASN A 66 1.63 -27.43 -2.23
CA ASN A 66 0.80 -27.50 -1.02
C ASN A 66 1.56 -27.09 0.24
N LEU A 67 2.83 -27.50 0.36
CA LEU A 67 3.69 -27.17 1.49
C LEU A 67 3.93 -25.67 1.59
N LEU A 68 4.31 -25.01 0.49
CA LEU A 68 4.57 -23.57 0.44
C LEU A 68 3.29 -22.75 0.62
N SER A 69 2.19 -23.20 0.02
CA SER A 69 0.88 -22.56 0.24
C SER A 69 0.45 -22.62 1.71
N LEU A 70 0.70 -23.75 2.37
CA LEU A 70 0.44 -23.92 3.79
C LEU A 70 1.36 -23.04 4.65
N CYS A 71 2.64 -22.89 4.28
CA CYS A 71 3.55 -21.98 4.97
C CYS A 71 3.03 -20.53 4.94
N GLY A 72 2.59 -20.06 3.77
CA GLY A 72 2.03 -18.72 3.61
C GLY A 72 0.76 -18.52 4.44
N ALA A 73 -0.11 -19.52 4.49
CA ALA A 73 -1.36 -19.44 5.24
C ALA A 73 -1.20 -19.56 6.76
N LEU A 74 -0.18 -20.29 7.24
CA LEU A 74 0.05 -20.47 8.68
C LEU A 74 0.63 -19.21 9.34
N ALA A 75 1.43 -18.43 8.61
CA ALA A 75 2.08 -17.20 9.09
C ALA A 75 2.70 -17.40 10.49
N ARG A 76 3.68 -18.30 10.58
CA ARG A 76 4.47 -18.65 11.77
C ARG A 76 5.94 -18.29 11.57
N PRO A 77 6.32 -16.99 11.69
CA PRO A 77 7.67 -16.54 11.38
C PRO A 77 8.77 -17.31 12.12
N LEU A 78 8.62 -17.52 13.43
CA LEU A 78 9.64 -18.18 14.25
C LEU A 78 9.98 -19.59 13.78
N GLU A 79 8.98 -20.35 13.34
CA GLU A 79 9.16 -21.72 12.86
C GLU A 79 9.54 -21.79 11.39
N LEU A 80 9.00 -20.89 10.55
CA LEU A 80 9.03 -21.03 9.09
C LEU A 80 10.02 -20.09 8.38
N ASP A 81 10.42 -18.95 8.97
CA ASP A 81 11.38 -18.05 8.32
C ASP A 81 12.73 -18.71 8.01
N PRO A 82 13.37 -19.39 8.98
CA PRO A 82 14.68 -19.97 8.74
C PRO A 82 14.71 -21.03 7.62
N PRO A 83 13.81 -22.04 7.60
CA PRO A 83 13.82 -23.04 6.53
C PRO A 83 13.42 -22.46 5.17
N LEU A 84 12.47 -21.52 5.10
CA LEU A 84 12.11 -20.85 3.84
C LEU A 84 13.29 -20.03 3.29
N THR A 85 14.02 -19.34 4.16
CA THR A 85 15.22 -18.58 3.78
C THR A 85 16.32 -19.51 3.26
N ARG A 86 16.52 -20.69 3.87
CA ARG A 86 17.46 -21.71 3.36
C ARG A 86 17.04 -22.20 1.98
N MET A 87 15.76 -22.50 1.78
CA MET A 87 15.23 -22.92 0.48
C MET A 87 15.44 -21.86 -0.61
N TYR A 88 15.20 -20.57 -0.30
CA TYR A 88 15.51 -19.47 -1.21
C TYR A 88 16.98 -19.43 -1.59
N ARG A 89 17.89 -19.45 -0.60
CA ARG A 89 19.35 -19.36 -0.81
C ARG A 89 19.94 -20.50 -1.63
N ARG A 90 19.30 -21.68 -1.65
CA ARG A 90 19.76 -22.82 -2.45
C ARG A 90 19.53 -22.62 -3.95
N GLU A 91 18.55 -21.81 -4.31
CA GLU A 91 18.17 -21.52 -5.70
C GLU A 91 17.84 -22.75 -6.56
N LYS A 92 17.21 -23.77 -5.95
CA LYS A 92 16.92 -25.07 -6.61
C LYS A 92 15.46 -25.27 -7.01
N LEU A 93 14.58 -24.34 -6.63
CA LEU A 93 13.16 -24.41 -6.96
C LEU A 93 12.96 -23.80 -8.36
N SER A 94 12.76 -24.65 -9.37
CA SER A 94 12.61 -24.21 -10.78
C SER A 94 11.45 -24.88 -11.51
N THR A 95 10.60 -25.61 -10.79
CA THR A 95 9.49 -26.37 -11.36
C THR A 95 8.17 -25.62 -11.25
N GLN A 96 7.17 -26.11 -11.97
CA GLN A 96 5.81 -25.58 -11.99
C GLN A 96 4.82 -26.67 -11.59
N TYR A 97 3.74 -26.30 -10.93
CA TYR A 97 2.61 -27.18 -10.66
C TYR A 97 1.35 -26.58 -11.27
N GLU A 98 0.71 -27.29 -12.20
CA GLU A 98 -0.50 -26.82 -12.90
C GLU A 98 -0.34 -25.42 -13.53
N GLY A 99 0.85 -25.13 -14.07
CA GLY A 99 1.18 -23.84 -14.69
C GLY A 99 1.57 -22.73 -13.70
N ILE A 100 1.57 -23.01 -12.39
CA ILE A 100 2.00 -22.06 -11.36
C ILE A 100 3.48 -22.27 -11.05
N ASP A 101 4.28 -21.21 -11.11
CA ASP A 101 5.68 -21.24 -10.69
C ASP A 101 5.76 -21.43 -9.18
N LEU A 102 6.44 -22.48 -8.72
CA LEU A 102 6.56 -22.76 -7.29
C LEU A 102 7.32 -21.66 -6.54
N ARG A 103 8.15 -20.88 -7.24
CA ARG A 103 8.84 -19.74 -6.65
C ARG A 103 7.88 -18.62 -6.27
N ASP A 104 6.72 -18.48 -6.92
CA ASP A 104 5.66 -17.56 -6.48
C ASP A 104 5.09 -17.97 -5.12
N ARG A 105 4.95 -19.29 -4.90
CA ARG A 105 4.50 -19.82 -3.60
C ARG A 105 5.56 -19.64 -2.52
N LEU A 106 6.83 -19.83 -2.87
CA LEU A 106 7.95 -19.54 -1.96
C LEU A 106 7.96 -18.05 -1.57
N ARG A 107 7.79 -17.15 -2.54
CA ARG A 107 7.71 -15.71 -2.29
C ARG A 107 6.59 -15.35 -1.33
N ALA A 108 5.36 -15.81 -1.61
CA ALA A 108 4.22 -15.57 -0.74
C ALA A 108 4.44 -16.13 0.68
N ALA A 109 5.03 -17.33 0.78
CA ALA A 109 5.39 -17.92 2.07
C ALA A 109 6.43 -17.08 2.82
N MET A 110 7.47 -16.57 2.15
CA MET A 110 8.49 -15.72 2.75
C MET A 110 7.90 -14.40 3.24
N ILE A 111 7.05 -13.74 2.44
CA ILE A 111 6.38 -12.48 2.82
C ILE A 111 5.58 -12.64 4.13
N ALA A 112 4.87 -13.76 4.30
CA ALA A 112 4.02 -14.01 5.46
C ALA A 112 4.79 -14.46 6.73
N ASN A 113 6.06 -14.83 6.61
CA ASN A 113 6.80 -15.50 7.69
C ASN A 113 8.07 -14.74 8.10
N GLN A 114 8.16 -13.43 7.95
CA GLN A 114 9.39 -12.68 8.21
C GLN A 114 9.65 -12.49 9.71
N THR A 115 10.82 -12.90 10.23
CA THR A 115 11.20 -12.69 11.65
C THR A 115 11.97 -11.42 11.93
N ASP A 116 12.65 -10.87 10.93
CA ASP A 116 13.48 -9.67 11.04
C ASP A 116 13.58 -8.92 9.70
N ASN A 117 14.41 -7.88 9.66
CA ASN A 117 14.60 -7.02 8.50
C ASN A 117 15.66 -7.55 7.50
N SER A 118 16.16 -8.78 7.65
CA SER A 118 17.20 -9.34 6.78
C SER A 118 16.77 -9.48 5.31
N LYS A 119 15.45 -9.54 5.05
CA LYS A 119 14.88 -9.64 3.70
C LYS A 119 14.61 -8.29 3.04
N LEU A 120 14.86 -7.17 3.71
CA LEU A 120 14.60 -5.85 3.16
C LEU A 120 15.29 -5.66 1.79
N GLU A 121 16.55 -6.07 1.65
CA GLU A 121 17.26 -5.93 0.39
C GLU A 121 16.71 -6.81 -0.73
N LEU A 122 16.15 -7.99 -0.41
CA LEU A 122 15.43 -8.82 -1.37
C LEU A 122 14.21 -8.07 -1.93
N TRP A 123 13.42 -7.44 -1.07
CA TRP A 123 12.23 -6.67 -1.50
C TRP A 123 12.59 -5.42 -2.27
N ARG A 124 13.68 -4.74 -1.91
CA ARG A 124 14.21 -3.60 -2.69
C ARG A 124 14.62 -4.01 -4.10
N ARG A 125 15.33 -5.14 -4.26
CA ARG A 125 15.68 -5.67 -5.60
C ARG A 125 14.43 -6.04 -6.39
N MET A 126 13.45 -6.70 -5.78
CA MET A 126 12.19 -7.04 -6.42
C MET A 126 11.43 -5.79 -6.89
N GLY A 127 11.32 -4.76 -6.05
CA GLY A 127 10.66 -3.51 -6.40
C GLY A 127 11.35 -2.74 -7.53
N ARG A 128 12.68 -2.89 -7.66
CA ARG A 128 13.47 -2.33 -8.76
C ARG A 128 13.52 -3.23 -10.00
N GLY A 129 12.93 -4.43 -9.95
CA GLY A 129 13.00 -5.40 -11.04
C GLY A 129 14.39 -6.01 -11.26
N THR A 130 15.23 -6.07 -10.22
CA THR A 130 16.60 -6.62 -10.28
C THR A 130 16.78 -7.94 -9.53
N GLU A 131 15.70 -8.49 -8.95
CA GLU A 131 15.71 -9.83 -8.37
C GLU A 131 15.53 -10.88 -9.47
N ASN A 132 16.50 -11.79 -9.62
CA ASN A 132 16.55 -12.73 -10.75
C ASN A 132 15.99 -14.11 -10.42
N TYR A 133 16.09 -14.54 -9.17
CA TYR A 133 15.70 -15.89 -8.79
C TYR A 133 14.23 -15.98 -8.42
N LEU A 134 13.75 -15.10 -7.54
CA LEU A 134 12.38 -15.11 -7.04
C LEU A 134 11.49 -14.21 -7.92
N PRO A 135 10.63 -14.78 -8.79
CA PRO A 135 9.73 -13.98 -9.62
C PRO A 135 8.78 -13.18 -8.74
N GLY A 136 8.52 -11.94 -9.15
CA GLY A 136 7.63 -11.03 -8.46
C GLY A 136 7.63 -9.66 -9.13
N ASP A 137 6.66 -8.85 -8.76
CA ASP A 137 6.52 -7.49 -9.24
C ASP A 137 6.66 -6.46 -8.09
N PRO A 138 6.61 -5.15 -8.39
CA PRO A 138 6.68 -4.12 -7.36
C PRO A 138 5.56 -4.18 -6.31
N VAL A 139 4.40 -4.77 -6.61
CA VAL A 139 3.31 -4.97 -5.65
C VAL A 139 3.71 -6.05 -4.62
N ASP A 140 4.35 -7.11 -5.09
CA ASP A 140 4.89 -8.14 -4.21
C ASP A 140 5.99 -7.58 -3.30
N ALA A 141 6.85 -6.72 -3.85
CA ALA A 141 7.86 -5.99 -3.07
C ALA A 141 7.22 -5.11 -1.99
N PHE A 142 6.12 -4.41 -2.31
CA PHE A 142 5.37 -3.62 -1.33
C PHE A 142 4.88 -4.48 -0.17
N PHE A 143 4.24 -5.63 -0.43
CA PHE A 143 3.79 -6.52 0.64
C PHE A 143 4.96 -7.11 1.43
N GLY A 144 6.09 -7.39 0.77
CA GLY A 144 7.32 -7.78 1.43
C GLY A 144 7.80 -6.74 2.44
N VAL A 145 7.83 -5.46 2.08
CA VAL A 145 8.21 -4.35 2.97
C VAL A 145 7.15 -4.11 4.06
N LEU A 146 5.87 -4.11 3.70
CA LEU A 146 4.76 -3.84 4.64
C LEU A 146 4.71 -4.87 5.78
N LEU A 147 4.99 -6.14 5.47
CA LEU A 147 4.95 -7.26 6.41
C LEU A 147 6.30 -7.55 7.09
N LEU A 148 7.29 -6.68 6.92
CA LEU A 148 8.48 -6.73 7.77
C LEU A 148 8.07 -6.50 9.24
N PRO A 149 8.76 -7.14 10.21
CA PRO A 149 8.45 -6.95 11.62
C PRO A 149 8.49 -5.47 12.01
N PRO A 150 7.44 -4.98 12.69
CA PRO A 150 7.35 -3.57 13.03
C PRO A 150 8.38 -3.18 14.10
N VAL A 151 8.86 -1.94 14.03
CA VAL A 151 9.71 -1.33 15.07
C VAL A 151 8.81 -0.50 15.96
N LYS A 152 8.70 -0.86 17.25
CA LYS A 152 7.78 -0.21 18.21
C LYS A 152 6.31 -0.17 17.70
N ASN A 153 5.83 -1.27 17.12
CA ASN A 153 4.50 -1.42 16.52
C ASN A 153 4.25 -0.56 15.27
N MET A 154 5.28 0.09 14.72
CA MET A 154 5.19 0.87 13.49
C MET A 154 5.89 0.16 12.32
N PRO A 155 5.41 0.32 11.08
CA PRO A 155 6.15 -0.17 9.93
C PRO A 155 7.43 0.64 9.73
N LEU A 156 8.32 0.14 8.88
CA LEU A 156 9.51 0.88 8.45
C LEU A 156 9.08 1.99 7.46
N VAL A 157 8.68 3.14 8.02
CA VAL A 157 8.17 4.32 7.30
C VAL A 157 9.11 4.74 6.17
N GLU A 158 10.42 4.68 6.40
CA GLU A 158 11.45 5.05 5.43
C GLU A 158 11.52 4.11 4.21
N GLU A 159 11.03 2.88 4.34
CA GLU A 159 11.01 1.87 3.28
C GLU A 159 9.68 1.80 2.55
N LEU A 160 8.58 2.20 3.20
CA LEU A 160 7.26 2.29 2.59
C LEU A 160 7.23 3.30 1.45
N GLY A 161 7.87 4.45 1.63
CA GLY A 161 7.96 5.52 0.64
C GLY A 161 8.46 5.04 -0.73
N PRO A 162 9.68 4.46 -0.80
CA PRO A 162 10.21 3.84 -2.02
C PRO A 162 9.34 2.69 -2.55
N ALA A 163 8.78 1.85 -1.69
CA ALA A 163 7.96 0.71 -2.09
C ALA A 163 6.66 1.13 -2.83
N PHE A 164 5.98 2.16 -2.32
CA PHE A 164 4.85 2.76 -3.01
C PHE A 164 5.29 3.41 -4.34
N ASN A 165 6.43 4.09 -4.39
CA ASN A 165 6.93 4.69 -5.63
C ASN A 165 7.14 3.64 -6.74
N TRP A 166 7.82 2.54 -6.43
CA TRP A 166 8.01 1.44 -7.40
C TRP A 166 6.68 0.90 -7.89
N THR A 167 5.74 0.70 -6.97
CA THR A 167 4.39 0.22 -7.31
C THR A 167 3.61 1.20 -8.17
N ALA A 168 3.68 2.49 -7.86
CA ALA A 168 3.02 3.54 -8.62
C ALA A 168 3.57 3.64 -10.04
N LYS A 169 4.90 3.57 -10.21
CA LYS A 169 5.54 3.57 -11.53
C LYS A 169 5.18 2.32 -12.34
N PHE A 170 5.16 1.16 -11.69
CA PHE A 170 4.74 -0.10 -12.33
C PHE A 170 3.30 -0.05 -12.85
N MET A 171 2.39 0.61 -12.12
CA MET A 171 0.99 0.74 -12.51
C MET A 171 0.73 1.88 -13.50
N GLU A 172 1.72 2.69 -13.87
CA GLU A 172 1.50 3.92 -14.63
C GLU A 172 0.84 3.66 -16.00
N SER A 173 1.18 2.55 -16.64
CA SER A 173 0.63 2.11 -17.94
C SER A 173 -0.79 1.54 -17.87
N ASP A 174 -1.27 1.11 -16.70
CA ASP A 174 -2.60 0.53 -16.49
C ASP A 174 -3.60 1.61 -16.02
N PHE A 175 -3.88 2.57 -16.90
CA PHE A 175 -4.62 3.79 -16.57
C PHE A 175 -5.97 3.55 -15.90
N ASP A 176 -6.70 2.52 -16.32
CA ASP A 176 -8.05 2.21 -15.85
C ASP A 176 -8.05 1.55 -14.47
N ARG A 177 -7.03 0.74 -14.15
CA ARG A 177 -6.99 -0.06 -12.92
C ARG A 177 -5.98 0.44 -11.89
N ARG A 178 -5.05 1.32 -12.26
CA ARG A 178 -3.99 1.81 -11.37
C ARG A 178 -4.52 2.43 -10.09
N ARG A 179 -5.56 3.27 -10.19
CA ARG A 179 -6.15 3.95 -9.03
C ARG A 179 -6.78 2.98 -8.02
N PRO A 180 -7.76 2.13 -8.39
CA PRO A 180 -8.37 1.21 -7.43
C PRO A 180 -7.35 0.23 -6.84
N ARG A 181 -6.37 -0.23 -7.63
CA ARG A 181 -5.30 -1.11 -7.13
C ARG A 181 -4.41 -0.41 -6.11
N PHE A 182 -3.94 0.78 -6.42
CA PHE A 182 -3.07 1.56 -5.53
C PHE A 182 -3.79 1.97 -4.23
N MET A 183 -5.06 2.38 -4.33
CA MET A 183 -5.91 2.62 -3.15
C MET A 183 -6.06 1.38 -2.28
N GLY A 184 -6.13 0.18 -2.87
CA GLY A 184 -6.11 -1.08 -2.15
C GLY A 184 -4.86 -1.23 -1.26
N LEU A 185 -3.68 -0.83 -1.75
CA LEU A 185 -2.42 -0.89 -1.01
C LEU A 185 -2.38 0.14 0.13
N VAL A 186 -2.83 1.36 -0.12
CA VAL A 186 -3.00 2.40 0.91
C VAL A 186 -3.93 1.91 2.02
N ASN A 187 -5.04 1.27 1.65
CA ASN A 187 -5.98 0.71 2.62
C ASN A 187 -5.38 -0.47 3.40
N SER A 188 -4.58 -1.33 2.78
CA SER A 188 -3.86 -2.40 3.49
C SER A 188 -2.92 -1.84 4.56
N LEU A 189 -2.19 -0.77 4.25
CA LEU A 189 -1.35 -0.06 5.22
C LEU A 189 -2.17 0.47 6.40
N LYS A 190 -3.22 1.24 6.12
CA LYS A 190 -4.09 1.84 7.15
C LYS A 190 -4.81 0.79 8.01
N GLN A 191 -5.17 -0.35 7.44
CA GLN A 191 -5.80 -1.45 8.18
C GLN A 191 -4.81 -2.17 9.09
N MET A 192 -3.57 -2.37 8.63
CA MET A 192 -2.54 -3.08 9.39
C MET A 192 -1.95 -2.23 10.51
N PHE A 193 -1.82 -0.93 10.27
CA PHE A 193 -1.30 0.05 11.21
C PHE A 193 -2.30 1.19 11.30
N PRO A 194 -3.35 1.10 12.13
CA PRO A 194 -4.37 2.16 12.20
C PRO A 194 -3.80 3.47 12.76
N GLU A 195 -2.81 3.38 13.64
CA GLU A 195 -2.09 4.50 14.22
C GLU A 195 -0.88 4.81 13.33
N GLY A 196 -0.97 5.90 12.54
CA GLY A 196 0.17 6.44 11.79
C GLY A 196 1.10 7.28 12.70
N PRO A 197 2.33 7.62 12.27
CA PRO A 197 3.20 8.53 13.02
C PRO A 197 2.54 9.87 13.36
N ARG A 198 1.77 10.42 12.42
CA ARG A 198 0.86 11.55 12.63
C ARG A 198 -0.55 11.13 12.21
N SER A 199 -0.70 10.95 10.90
CA SER A 199 -1.85 10.33 10.27
C SER A 199 -1.42 9.86 8.90
N TRP A 200 -1.90 8.70 8.46
CA TRP A 200 -1.40 8.12 7.21
C TRP A 200 -1.56 9.02 6.00
N ASP A 201 -2.61 9.84 5.91
CA ASP A 201 -2.75 10.75 4.78
C ASP A 201 -1.68 11.86 4.78
N HIS A 202 -1.32 12.40 5.95
CA HIS A 202 -0.18 13.32 6.09
C HIS A 202 1.13 12.62 5.74
N ASP A 203 1.38 11.46 6.35
CA ASP A 203 2.63 10.73 6.20
C ASP A 203 2.84 10.26 4.75
N LEU A 204 1.76 9.84 4.06
CA LEU A 204 1.81 9.43 2.65
C LEU A 204 2.09 10.61 1.71
N ILE A 205 1.58 11.81 2.00
CA ILE A 205 1.90 13.02 1.22
C ILE A 205 3.38 13.38 1.37
N ASP A 206 3.91 13.36 2.60
CA ASP A 206 5.33 13.63 2.87
C ASP A 206 6.23 12.59 2.20
N MET A 207 5.88 11.30 2.29
CA MET A 207 6.60 10.22 1.58
C MET A 207 6.58 10.43 0.07
N ALA A 208 5.44 10.79 -0.48
CA ALA A 208 5.29 10.91 -1.91
C ALA A 208 6.06 12.09 -2.51
N ASP A 209 6.15 13.21 -1.79
CA ASP A 209 7.03 14.32 -2.13
C ASP A 209 8.50 13.88 -2.06
N LYS A 210 8.92 13.32 -0.92
CA LYS A 210 10.29 12.88 -0.67
C LYS A 210 10.79 11.87 -1.70
N ASP A 211 9.97 10.89 -2.05
CA ASP A 211 10.32 9.79 -2.95
C ASP A 211 9.85 10.03 -4.39
N SER A 212 9.35 11.23 -4.71
CA SER A 212 8.96 11.66 -6.06
C SER A 212 7.98 10.68 -6.73
N TRP A 213 6.85 10.41 -6.08
CA TRP A 213 5.84 9.52 -6.62
C TRP A 213 5.17 10.13 -7.86
N PRO A 214 4.69 9.30 -8.81
CA PRO A 214 3.92 9.78 -9.94
C PRO A 214 2.72 10.63 -9.50
N GLY A 215 2.54 11.81 -10.12
CA GLY A 215 1.53 12.79 -9.71
C GLY A 215 0.07 12.28 -9.76
N TRP A 216 -0.20 11.20 -10.51
CA TRP A 216 -1.53 10.59 -10.52
C TRP A 216 -1.93 10.00 -9.15
N THR A 217 -0.96 9.60 -8.33
CA THR A 217 -1.20 8.97 -7.02
C THR A 217 -1.82 9.93 -6.01
N LEU A 218 -1.66 11.25 -6.20
CA LEU A 218 -2.30 12.30 -5.40
C LEU A 218 -3.82 12.09 -5.21
N ASN A 219 -4.46 11.43 -6.17
CA ASN A 219 -5.89 11.16 -6.17
C ASN A 219 -6.30 9.96 -5.30
N CYS A 220 -5.33 9.32 -4.65
CA CYS A 220 -5.52 8.14 -3.83
C CYS A 220 -5.49 8.45 -2.33
N PHE A 221 -5.13 9.68 -1.94
CA PHE A 221 -5.09 10.12 -0.54
C PHE A 221 -6.23 11.09 -0.25
N ASP A 222 -6.61 11.17 1.01
CA ASP A 222 -7.33 12.34 1.48
C ASP A 222 -6.32 13.50 1.52
N VAL A 223 -6.35 14.34 0.48
CA VAL A 223 -5.53 15.55 0.36
C VAL A 223 -5.92 16.64 1.35
N VAL A 224 -6.89 16.38 2.22
CA VAL A 224 -7.26 17.23 3.33
C VAL A 224 -6.93 16.54 4.66
N PRO A 225 -5.67 16.22 4.93
CA PRO A 225 -5.32 15.59 6.19
C PRO A 225 -5.17 16.72 7.24
N PHE A 226 -5.74 16.50 8.42
CA PHE A 226 -5.94 17.50 9.47
C PHE A 226 -5.24 17.00 10.74
N GLU A 227 -4.25 17.72 11.30
CA GLU A 227 -3.95 17.53 12.73
C GLU A 227 -3.14 18.64 13.43
N GLU A 228 -3.26 18.56 14.75
CA GLU A 228 -2.75 19.34 15.89
C GLU A 228 -3.21 20.80 16.04
N ARG A 229 -4.32 20.96 16.80
CA ARG A 229 -4.78 22.25 17.36
C ARG A 229 -3.85 22.69 18.49
N SER A 230 -2.71 23.28 18.16
CA SER A 230 -1.92 24.02 19.14
C SER A 230 -2.30 25.50 19.08
N ARG A 231 -2.88 26.03 20.18
CA ARG A 231 -3.15 27.47 20.36
C ARG A 231 -3.97 28.14 19.24
N GLY A 232 -4.96 27.44 18.67
CA GLY A 232 -5.89 28.01 17.67
C GLY A 232 -5.30 28.15 16.25
N LYS A 233 -4.19 27.48 15.98
CA LYS A 233 -3.62 27.30 14.63
C LYS A 233 -3.70 25.82 14.26
N VAL A 234 -3.91 25.55 12.98
CA VAL A 234 -4.00 24.19 12.43
C VAL A 234 -3.10 24.08 11.22
N GLU A 235 -2.24 23.07 11.20
CA GLU A 235 -1.44 22.74 10.02
C GLU A 235 -2.24 21.83 9.09
N ALA A 236 -2.25 22.18 7.81
CA ALA A 236 -3.01 21.46 6.80
C ALA A 236 -2.19 21.36 5.51
N TYR A 237 -2.26 20.19 4.87
CA TYR A 237 -1.89 20.05 3.47
C TYR A 237 -3.10 20.40 2.62
N VAL A 238 -2.92 21.36 1.72
CA VAL A 238 -4.00 21.99 0.97
C VAL A 238 -3.65 21.94 -0.51
N PRO A 239 -4.51 21.37 -1.38
CA PRO A 239 -4.31 21.43 -2.82
C PRO A 239 -4.10 22.86 -3.32
N ARG A 240 -3.16 23.06 -4.25
CA ARG A 240 -2.76 24.37 -4.78
C ARG A 240 -3.93 25.33 -5.04
N PRO A 241 -4.99 24.94 -5.78
CA PRO A 241 -6.07 25.87 -6.06
C PRO A 241 -6.75 26.40 -4.79
N LEU A 242 -6.91 25.56 -3.77
CA LEU A 242 -7.51 25.93 -2.48
C LEU A 242 -6.55 26.75 -1.64
N ALA A 243 -5.28 26.40 -1.66
CA ALA A 243 -4.23 27.11 -0.93
C ALA A 243 -4.14 28.58 -1.40
N LEU A 244 -4.17 28.81 -2.72
CA LEU A 244 -4.16 30.15 -3.30
C LEU A 244 -5.42 30.94 -2.91
N GLY A 245 -6.60 30.32 -2.96
CA GLY A 245 -7.85 30.96 -2.53
C GLY A 245 -7.86 31.33 -1.05
N ILE A 246 -7.34 30.46 -0.18
CA ILE A 246 -7.24 30.71 1.26
C ILE A 246 -6.24 31.84 1.54
N ARG A 247 -5.08 31.85 0.86
CA ARG A 247 -4.10 32.93 0.95
C ARG A 247 -4.74 34.27 0.61
N ASP A 248 -5.43 34.36 -0.53
CA ASP A 248 -5.98 35.61 -1.03
C ASP A 248 -7.20 36.08 -0.21
N GLY A 249 -8.03 35.14 0.27
CA GLY A 249 -9.23 35.45 1.04
C GLY A 249 -8.98 35.77 2.52
N PHE A 250 -7.99 35.11 3.14
CA PHE A 250 -7.78 35.13 4.60
C PHE A 250 -6.38 35.59 5.01
N GLY A 251 -5.51 35.93 4.06
CA GLY A 251 -4.14 36.40 4.33
C GLY A 251 -3.23 35.33 4.93
N VAL A 252 -3.58 34.04 4.80
CA VAL A 252 -2.77 32.94 5.32
C VAL A 252 -1.53 32.76 4.45
N ARG A 253 -0.36 32.59 5.06
CA ARG A 253 0.88 32.34 4.33
C ARG A 253 0.92 30.91 3.79
N LEU A 254 1.43 30.77 2.56
CA LEU A 254 1.80 29.48 2.00
C LEU A 254 3.12 29.03 2.63
N GLY A 255 3.15 27.81 3.16
CA GLY A 255 4.33 27.16 3.72
C GLY A 255 5.12 26.41 2.64
N ARG A 256 5.55 25.18 2.96
CA ARG A 256 6.28 24.33 2.02
C ARG A 256 5.43 24.02 0.79
N LYS A 257 6.09 23.98 -0.36
CA LYS A 257 5.51 23.48 -1.61
C LYS A 257 5.86 22.01 -1.70
N LEU A 258 4.84 21.17 -1.80
CA LEU A 258 4.98 19.72 -1.89
C LEU A 258 4.49 19.26 -3.26
N TRP A 259 5.10 18.19 -3.73
CA TRP A 259 4.68 17.43 -4.89
C TRP A 259 4.55 18.29 -6.15
N GLU A 260 5.66 18.90 -6.58
CA GLU A 260 5.69 19.80 -7.76
C GLU A 260 4.71 20.98 -7.63
N GLU A 261 4.59 21.52 -6.43
CA GLU A 261 3.65 22.61 -6.08
C GLU A 261 2.17 22.22 -6.19
N ARG A 262 1.80 20.95 -6.31
CA ARG A 262 0.39 20.52 -6.33
C ARG A 262 -0.28 20.64 -4.97
N ILE A 263 0.49 20.58 -3.90
CA ILE A 263 0.05 20.73 -2.51
C ILE A 263 0.88 21.82 -1.84
N TYR A 264 0.25 22.60 -0.97
CA TYR A 264 0.93 23.51 -0.05
C TYR A 264 0.62 23.11 1.38
N GLU A 265 1.65 23.17 2.21
CA GLU A 265 1.48 23.20 3.65
C GLU A 265 1.03 24.60 4.08
N MET A 266 0.03 24.69 4.95
CA MET A 266 -0.51 25.96 5.43
C MET A 266 -0.86 25.89 6.91
N THR A 267 -0.63 26.99 7.63
CA THR A 267 -1.13 27.17 9.00
C THR A 267 -2.41 28.01 8.98
N LEU A 268 -3.56 27.35 9.09
CA LEU A 268 -4.87 27.98 9.01
C LEU A 268 -5.21 28.71 10.31
N ASN A 269 -5.70 29.95 10.18
CA ASN A 269 -6.34 30.69 11.27
C ASN A 269 -7.83 30.28 11.37
N ASN A 270 -8.52 30.66 12.46
CA ASN A 270 -9.92 30.27 12.69
C ASN A 270 -10.88 30.62 11.53
N GLY A 271 -10.66 31.73 10.81
CA GLY A 271 -11.49 32.12 9.68
C GLY A 271 -11.27 31.23 8.46
N ALA A 272 -10.00 31.02 8.10
CA ALA A 272 -9.59 30.12 7.03
C ALA A 272 -9.99 28.67 7.32
N LEU A 273 -9.90 28.24 8.57
CA LEU A 273 -10.30 26.91 9.01
C LEU A 273 -11.80 26.68 8.83
N LYS A 274 -12.64 27.60 9.30
CA LYS A 274 -14.10 27.49 9.08
C LYS A 274 -14.48 27.44 7.60
N PHE A 275 -13.80 28.23 6.78
CA PHE A 275 -13.98 28.22 5.33
C PHE A 275 -13.57 26.87 4.74
N PHE A 276 -12.39 26.37 5.12
CA PHE A 276 -11.87 25.08 4.71
C PHE A 276 -12.81 23.93 5.09
N ASP A 277 -13.30 23.89 6.33
CA ASP A 277 -14.25 22.89 6.81
C ASP A 277 -15.56 22.92 6.03
N SER A 278 -16.08 24.11 5.72
CA SER A 278 -17.30 24.26 4.90
C SER A 278 -17.13 23.80 3.46
N PHE A 279 -15.88 23.73 2.99
CA PHE A 279 -15.54 23.41 1.62
C PHE A 279 -15.11 21.95 1.45
N LYS A 280 -14.48 21.34 2.46
CA LYS A 280 -13.92 19.98 2.43
C LYS A 280 -14.91 18.96 1.87
N GLU A 281 -16.12 18.89 2.43
CA GLU A 281 -17.12 17.89 2.04
C GLU A 281 -17.57 18.04 0.58
N SER A 282 -17.74 19.28 0.11
CA SER A 282 -18.12 19.55 -1.28
C SER A 282 -16.96 19.23 -2.22
N PHE A 283 -15.74 19.57 -1.83
CA PHE A 283 -14.54 19.28 -2.59
C PHE A 283 -14.32 17.78 -2.72
N GLU A 284 -14.40 17.00 -1.66
CA GLU A 284 -14.23 15.53 -1.72
C GLU A 284 -15.26 14.87 -2.64
N LYS A 285 -16.53 15.30 -2.51
CA LYS A 285 -17.63 14.80 -3.33
C LYS A 285 -17.43 15.10 -4.81
N ASP A 286 -16.96 16.30 -5.14
CA ASP A 286 -16.72 16.71 -6.52
C ASP A 286 -15.40 16.12 -7.06
N TRP A 287 -14.34 16.11 -6.26
CA TRP A 287 -13.01 15.57 -6.59
C TRP A 287 -13.07 14.09 -6.95
N GLY A 288 -13.85 13.30 -6.21
CA GLY A 288 -14.08 11.89 -6.51
C GLY A 288 -14.86 11.65 -7.82
N ARG A 289 -15.65 12.63 -8.28
CA ARG A 289 -16.52 12.53 -9.45
C ARG A 289 -15.88 13.05 -10.73
N LEU A 290 -14.73 13.71 -10.67
CA LEU A 290 -14.11 14.28 -11.85
C LEU A 290 -13.53 13.18 -12.75
N PRO A 291 -14.08 12.98 -13.97
CA PRO A 291 -13.55 12.01 -14.93
C PRO A 291 -12.21 12.48 -15.53
N PHE A 292 -11.82 13.72 -15.27
CA PHE A 292 -10.65 14.34 -15.87
C PHE A 292 -9.43 14.22 -14.96
N GLN A 293 -8.38 13.61 -15.49
CA GLN A 293 -7.10 13.41 -14.80
C GLN A 293 -6.13 14.59 -14.94
N SER A 294 -6.44 15.60 -15.77
CA SER A 294 -5.56 16.76 -15.94
C SER A 294 -5.75 17.78 -14.82
N ASP A 295 -4.64 18.32 -14.33
CA ASP A 295 -4.62 19.37 -13.30
C ASP A 295 -5.41 20.61 -13.73
N SER A 296 -5.43 20.91 -15.04
CA SER A 296 -6.18 22.03 -15.62
C SER A 296 -7.70 21.85 -15.49
N ALA A 297 -8.24 20.67 -15.80
CA ALA A 297 -9.68 20.40 -15.70
C ALA A 297 -10.17 20.45 -14.24
N ARG A 298 -9.32 19.98 -13.32
CA ARG A 298 -9.59 20.04 -11.87
C ARG A 298 -9.52 21.47 -11.34
N GLY A 299 -8.56 22.26 -11.81
CA GLY A 299 -8.49 23.69 -11.53
C GLY A 299 -9.74 24.44 -12.00
N VAL A 300 -10.36 24.03 -13.11
CA VAL A 300 -11.62 24.63 -13.60
C VAL A 300 -12.80 24.30 -12.69
N VAL A 301 -13.00 23.03 -12.33
CA VAL A 301 -14.10 22.63 -11.43
C VAL A 301 -13.90 23.26 -10.06
N PHE A 302 -12.66 23.26 -9.56
CA PHE A 302 -12.33 23.92 -8.31
C PHE A 302 -12.66 25.41 -8.32
N ARG A 303 -12.27 26.14 -9.38
CA ARG A 303 -12.62 27.56 -9.56
C ARG A 303 -14.13 27.74 -9.63
N ALA A 304 -14.87 26.83 -10.25
CA ALA A 304 -16.33 26.86 -10.28
C ALA A 304 -16.94 26.65 -8.89
N THR A 305 -16.50 25.64 -8.12
CA THR A 305 -16.99 25.39 -6.76
C THR A 305 -16.64 26.54 -5.81
N MET A 306 -15.43 27.09 -5.90
CA MET A 306 -15.04 28.30 -5.15
C MET A 306 -15.90 29.52 -5.48
N ARG A 307 -16.31 29.72 -6.75
CA ARG A 307 -17.23 30.81 -7.16
C ARG A 307 -18.60 30.70 -6.49
N TYR A 308 -19.06 29.49 -6.17
CA TYR A 308 -20.36 29.27 -5.51
C TYR A 308 -20.27 29.35 -3.98
N SER A 309 -19.19 28.86 -3.38
CA SER A 309 -19.00 28.85 -1.92
C SER A 309 -18.55 30.21 -1.38
N LEU A 310 -17.81 31.00 -2.16
CA LEU A 310 -17.50 32.39 -1.86
C LEU A 310 -18.65 33.30 -2.30
N LYS A 311 -19.80 33.28 -1.62
CA LYS A 311 -20.77 34.40 -1.72
C LYS A 311 -20.15 35.63 -1.02
N PRO A 312 -19.85 36.73 -1.74
CA PRO A 312 -18.98 37.77 -1.21
C PRO A 312 -19.76 39.00 -0.72
N ASN A 313 -19.55 39.38 0.54
CA ASN A 313 -19.74 40.76 0.99
C ASN A 313 -18.42 41.55 1.08
N SER A 314 -17.29 41.01 0.58
CA SER A 314 -15.99 41.68 0.66
C SER A 314 -15.40 42.01 -0.71
N ALA A 315 -14.82 43.20 -0.81
CA ALA A 315 -14.12 43.68 -2.00
C ALA A 315 -12.92 42.81 -2.41
N SER A 316 -12.36 42.04 -1.48
CA SER A 316 -11.27 41.08 -1.74
C SER A 316 -11.68 39.94 -2.68
N ALA A 317 -12.93 39.48 -2.60
CA ALA A 317 -13.43 38.43 -3.49
C ALA A 317 -13.57 38.92 -4.94
N LYS A 318 -13.87 40.21 -5.15
CA LYS A 318 -13.91 40.82 -6.49
C LYS A 318 -12.51 40.98 -7.10
N THR A 319 -11.49 41.20 -6.27
CA THR A 319 -10.09 41.25 -6.72
C THR A 319 -9.59 39.86 -7.12
N ALA A 320 -9.85 38.84 -6.31
CA ALA A 320 -9.56 37.44 -6.65
C ALA A 320 -10.29 36.99 -7.93
N GLN A 321 -11.55 37.43 -8.12
CA GLN A 321 -12.32 37.20 -9.34
C GLN A 321 -11.67 37.81 -10.59
N ARG A 322 -11.07 39.00 -10.48
CA ARG A 322 -10.40 39.69 -11.60
C ARG A 322 -9.06 39.05 -11.97
N THR A 323 -8.25 38.67 -10.98
CA THR A 323 -6.95 38.01 -11.21
C THR A 323 -7.14 36.64 -11.89
N ALA A 324 -8.10 35.84 -11.42
CA ALA A 324 -8.39 34.54 -12.02
C ALA A 324 -8.98 34.62 -13.45
N CYS A 325 -9.65 35.72 -13.82
CA CYS A 325 -10.13 35.95 -15.18
C CYS A 325 -9.04 36.47 -16.13
N ALA A 326 -8.02 37.15 -15.61
CA ALA A 326 -6.89 37.63 -16.41
C ALA A 326 -5.96 36.47 -16.81
N GLU A 327 -5.69 35.55 -15.89
CA GLU A 327 -4.88 34.34 -16.14
C GLU A 327 -5.58 33.37 -17.13
N TYR A 328 -6.92 33.32 -17.12
CA TYR A 328 -7.73 32.54 -18.07
C TYR A 328 -7.50 32.95 -19.53
N ARG A 329 -7.24 34.24 -19.80
CA ARG A 329 -7.06 34.76 -21.17
C ARG A 329 -5.62 34.65 -21.68
N SER A 330 -4.69 34.20 -20.85
CA SER A 330 -3.29 34.01 -21.23
C SER A 330 -2.90 32.55 -21.43
N GLU A 331 -3.80 31.61 -21.14
CA GLU A 331 -3.61 30.16 -21.34
C GLU A 331 -4.44 29.60 -22.53
N GLU A 332 -5.21 30.46 -23.21
CA GLU A 332 -5.74 30.26 -24.59
C GLU A 332 -4.79 30.94 -25.58
#